data_AF-A0A2W4PIT1-F1
#
_entry.id   AF-A0A2W4PIT1-F1
#
_cell.length_a   1.000
_cell.length_b   1.000
_cell.length_c   1.000
_cell.angle_alpha   90.00
_cell.angle_beta   90.00
_cell.angle_gamma   90.00
#
_symmetry.space_group_name_H-M   'P 1'
#
loop_
_entity.id
_entity.type
_entity.pdbx_description
1 polymer ?
#
loop_
_entity_poly.entity_id
_entity_poly.type
_entity_poly.pdbx_seq_one_letter_code
_entity_poly.pdbx_strand_id
1 'polypeptide(L)' 'MAVLKQSWYQASLPPHSPAPPLTGSESCDVGVVGGGIAGLSAALHLAERGYKVTLLEAEHVGWGASGRSGAQAIF' A
#
# COMPACT_ATOMS: atom_id res chain seq x y z
N MET A 1 -16.62 -4.12 -20.15
CA MET A 1 -15.95 -3.35 -19.08
C MET A 1 -14.75 -2.65 -19.68
N ALA A 2 -14.63 -1.34 -19.52
CA ALA A 2 -13.50 -0.59 -20.10
C ALA A 2 -12.25 -0.83 -19.24
N VAL A 3 -11.20 -1.38 -19.85
CA VAL A 3 -9.86 -1.35 -19.26
C VAL A 3 -9.42 0.12 -19.29
N LEU A 4 -9.49 0.80 -18.15
CA LEU A 4 -8.94 2.14 -18.04
C LEU A 4 -7.43 2.05 -18.29
N LYS A 5 -6.96 2.83 -19.27
CA LYS A 5 -5.55 2.96 -19.62
C LYS A 5 -4.78 3.38 -18.36
N GLN A 6 -3.65 2.73 -18.08
CA GLN A 6 -2.83 3.04 -16.91
C GLN A 6 -2.48 4.55 -16.87
N SER A 7 -2.41 5.12 -15.66
CA SER A 7 -1.93 6.50 -15.49
C SER A 7 -0.45 6.59 -15.88
N TRP A 8 0.03 7.81 -16.21
CA TRP A 8 1.46 8.01 -16.49
C TRP A 8 2.33 7.55 -15.32
N TYR A 9 1.89 7.81 -14.08
CA TYR A 9 2.59 7.36 -12.88
C TYR A 9 2.69 5.83 -12.82
N GLN A 10 1.57 5.12 -13.04
CA GLN A 10 1.56 3.66 -13.00
C GLN A 10 2.40 3.03 -14.11
N ALA A 11 2.39 3.62 -15.31
CA ALA A 11 3.17 3.14 -16.45
C ALA A 11 4.69 3.39 -16.28
N SER A 12 5.08 4.36 -15.46
CA SER A 12 6.48 4.72 -15.21
C SER A 12 7.08 4.00 -13.99
N LEU A 13 6.28 3.20 -13.27
CA LEU A 13 6.78 2.45 -12.11
C LEU A 13 7.79 1.39 -12.57
N PRO A 14 8.89 1.19 -11.84
CA PRO A 14 9.71 0.01 -12.03
C PRO A 14 8.86 -1.25 -11.79
N PRO A 15 9.17 -2.38 -12.45
CA PRO A 15 8.49 -3.63 -12.19
C PRO A 15 8.53 -3.93 -10.69
N HIS A 16 7.37 -4.17 -10.09
CA HIS A 16 7.26 -4.59 -8.70
C HIS A 16 6.49 -5.91 -8.66
N SER A 17 6.99 -6.84 -7.86
CA SER A 17 6.25 -8.07 -7.55
C SER A 17 5.35 -7.78 -6.36
N PRO A 18 4.05 -8.12 -6.43
CA PRO A 18 3.17 -8.07 -5.27
C PRO A 18 3.72 -8.93 -4.14
N ALA A 19 3.48 -8.51 -2.90
CA ALA A 19 3.70 -9.40 -1.76
C ALA A 19 2.79 -10.63 -1.90
N PRO A 20 3.26 -11.83 -1.51
CA PRO A 20 2.41 -13.01 -1.52
C PRO A 20 1.23 -12.81 -0.56
N PRO A 21 0.06 -13.40 -0.86
CA PRO A 21 -1.08 -13.34 0.04
C PRO A 21 -0.73 -14.01 1.38
N LEU A 22 -1.21 -13.43 2.48
CA LEU A 22 -1.08 -14.06 3.79
C LEU A 22 -1.84 -15.40 3.78
N THR A 23 -1.14 -16.48 4.12
CA THR A 23 -1.74 -17.80 4.29
C THR A 23 -1.76 -18.16 5.78
N GLY A 24 -2.91 -18.59 6.29
CA GLY A 24 -3.07 -18.94 7.70
C GLY A 24 -3.05 -17.72 8.62
N SER A 25 -2.24 -17.79 9.68
CA SER A 25 -2.20 -16.77 10.73
C SER A 25 -0.75 -16.32 10.97
N GLU A 26 -0.58 -15.01 11.15
CA GLU A 26 0.71 -14.41 11.49
C GLU A 26 0.58 -13.62 12.79
N SER A 27 1.58 -13.73 13.67
CA SER A 27 1.70 -12.90 14.87
C SER A 27 2.55 -11.66 14.59
N CYS A 28 2.04 -10.50 14.97
CA CYS A 28 2.72 -9.20 14.88
C CYS A 28 2.42 -8.39 16.15
N ASP A 29 3.21 -7.35 16.39
CA ASP A 29 2.92 -6.38 17.45
C ASP A 29 1.78 -5.44 17.01
N VAL A 30 1.74 -5.09 15.72
CA VAL A 30 0.69 -4.25 15.12
C VAL A 30 0.27 -4.78 13.76
N GLY A 31 -1.05 -4.98 13.58
CA GLY A 31 -1.67 -5.25 12.30
C GLY A 31 -2.24 -3.96 11.67
N VAL A 32 -1.91 -3.69 10.42
CA VAL A 32 -2.43 -2.55 9.64
C VAL A 32 -3.27 -3.07 8.48
N VAL A 33 -4.50 -2.57 8.34
CA VAL A 33 -5.42 -2.94 7.26
C VAL A 33 -5.56 -1.78 6.27
N GLY A 34 -5.18 -2.02 5.03
CA GLY A 34 -5.22 -1.07 3.92
C GLY A 34 -3.85 -0.51 3.53
N GLY A 35 -3.46 -0.70 2.28
CA GLY A 35 -2.22 -0.22 1.64
C GLY A 35 -2.36 1.16 1.01
N GLY A 36 -3.21 2.03 1.58
CA GLY A 36 -3.29 3.45 1.21
C GLY A 36 -2.23 4.30 1.92
N ILE A 37 -2.19 5.61 1.64
CA ILE A 37 -1.18 6.52 2.22
C ILE A 37 -1.17 6.52 3.75
N ALA A 38 -2.35 6.50 4.38
CA ALA A 38 -2.47 6.49 5.83
C ALA A 38 -1.95 5.17 6.44
N GLY A 39 -2.31 4.03 5.86
CA GLY A 39 -1.89 2.71 6.33
C GLY A 39 -0.39 2.49 6.15
N LEU A 40 0.15 2.84 4.97
CA LEU A 40 1.60 2.77 4.71
C LEU A 40 2.39 3.69 5.65
N SER A 41 1.90 4.93 5.85
CA SER A 41 2.53 5.87 6.79
C SER A 41 2.52 5.32 8.21
N ALA A 42 1.39 4.78 8.68
CA ALA A 42 1.32 4.17 10.00
C ALA A 42 2.29 2.98 10.13
N ALA A 43 2.29 2.07 9.15
CA ALA A 43 3.15 0.89 9.16
C ALA A 43 4.64 1.26 9.16
N LEU A 44 5.05 2.22 8.33
CA LEU A 44 6.43 2.70 8.27
C LEU A 44 6.88 3.29 9.61
N HIS A 45 6.13 4.26 10.15
CA HIS A 45 6.52 4.90 11.41
C HIS A 45 6.51 3.95 12.62
N LEU A 46 5.65 2.92 12.61
CA LEU A 46 5.66 1.88 13.64
C LEU A 46 6.84 0.94 13.48
N ALA A 47 7.17 0.52 12.25
CA ALA A 47 8.34 -0.31 11.99
C ALA A 47 9.65 0.42 12.36
N GLU A 48 9.75 1.72 12.05
CA GLU A 48 10.90 2.57 12.44
C GLU A 48 11.05 2.69 13.98
N ARG A 49 9.96 2.52 14.74
CA ARG A 49 9.98 2.46 16.21
C ARG A 49 10.31 1.08 16.76
N GLY A 50 10.56 0.09 15.89
CA GLY A 50 10.98 -1.26 16.26
C GLY A 50 9.85 -2.27 16.45
N TYR A 51 8.60 -1.93 16.11
CA TYR A 51 7.49 -2.89 16.16
C TYR A 51 7.54 -3.87 14.98
N LYS A 52 7.21 -5.14 15.23
CA LYS A 52 6.89 -6.10 14.17
C LYS A 52 5.51 -5.76 13.61
N VAL A 53 5.46 -5.17 12.42
CA VAL A 53 4.23 -4.73 11.76
C VAL A 53 3.86 -5.64 10.60
N THR A 54 2.61 -6.11 10.56
CA THR A 54 2.02 -6.78 9.39
C THR A 54 1.01 -5.84 8.74
N LEU A 55 1.19 -5.50 7.46
CA LEU A 55 0.22 -4.73 6.67
C LEU A 55 -0.48 -5.66 5.67
N LEU A 56 -1.81 -5.59 5.62
CA LEU A 56 -2.63 -6.34 4.67
C LEU A 56 -3.40 -5.38 3.76
N GLU A 57 -3.28 -5.61 2.45
CA GLU A 57 -4.03 -4.94 1.39
C GLU A 57 -4.75 -6.00 0.55
N ALA A 58 -6.01 -5.75 0.20
CA ALA A 58 -6.83 -6.70 -0.56
C ALA A 58 -6.46 -6.74 -2.05
N GLU A 59 -5.93 -5.62 -2.56
CA GLU A 59 -5.49 -5.44 -3.95
C GLU A 59 -3.96 -5.24 -4.01
N HIS A 60 -3.48 -4.29 -4.82
CA HIS A 60 -2.09 -3.82 -4.76
C HIS A 60 -1.97 -2.54 -3.92
N VAL A 61 -0.77 -2.28 -3.41
CA VAL A 61 -0.46 -1.07 -2.66
C VAL A 61 -0.85 0.18 -3.46
N GLY A 62 -1.62 1.07 -2.85
CA GLY A 62 -2.09 2.29 -3.50
C GLY A 62 -3.28 2.12 -4.45
N TRP A 63 -3.87 0.92 -4.61
CA TRP A 63 -5.00 0.68 -5.53
C TRP A 63 -6.17 1.67 -5.33
N GLY A 64 -6.44 2.07 -4.08
CA GLY A 64 -7.56 2.92 -3.67
C GLY A 64 -7.45 4.40 -4.05
N ALA A 65 -8.01 5.27 -3.20
CA ALA A 65 -8.01 6.73 -3.42
C ALA A 65 -6.59 7.31 -3.47
N SER A 66 -5.67 6.79 -2.67
CA SER A 66 -4.31 7.32 -2.55
C SER A 66 -3.51 7.24 -3.85
N GLY A 67 -3.51 6.10 -4.56
CA GLY A 67 -2.80 5.95 -5.84
C GLY A 67 -3.56 6.47 -7.06
N ARG A 68 -4.83 6.86 -6.88
CA ARG A 68 -5.66 7.53 -7.90
C ARG A 68 -5.75 9.05 -7.71
N SER A 69 -5.06 9.58 -6.70
CA SER A 69 -4.91 11.02 -6.51
C SER A 69 -3.82 11.56 -7.44
N GLY A 70 -3.94 12.82 -7.86
CA GLY A 70 -2.84 13.53 -8.54
C GLY A 70 -1.68 13.89 -7.60
N ALA A 71 -1.76 13.48 -6.33
CA ALA A 71 -0.79 13.76 -5.26
C ALA A 71 -0.41 15.26 -5.11
N GLN A 72 -1.30 16.18 -5.49
CA GLN A 72 -1.08 17.61 -5.32
C GLN A 72 -1.11 17.95 -3.82
N ALA A 73 0.03 18.39 -3.31
CA ALA A 73 0.13 19.03 -2.02
C ALA A 73 0.11 20.55 -2.23
N ILE A 74 -0.79 21.24 -1.54
CA ILE A 74 -0.83 22.71 -1.47
C ILE A 74 -0.41 23.12 -0.07
N PHE A 75 0.35 24.20 0.03
CA PHE A 75 0.81 24.80 1.27
C PHE A 75 0.22 26.20 1.42
#